data_AF-A0A4R6KED7-F1
#
_entry.id   AF-A0A4R6KED7-F1
#
_cell.length_a   1.000
_cell.length_b   1.000
_cell.length_c   1.000
_cell.angle_alpha   90.00
_cell.angle_beta   90.00
_cell.angle_gamma   90.00
#
_symmetry.space_group_name_H-M   'P 1'
#
loop_
_entity.id
_entity.type
_entity.pdbx_description
1 polymer ?
#
loop_
_entity_poly.entity_id
_entity_poly.type
_entity_poly.pdbx_seq_one_letter_code
_entity_poly.pdbx_strand_id
1 'polypeptide(L)'
;MITETAVAGYLAKYATKAAEATGHSSARLTNATVNRYATPHTHAGRLVDACWRLGRPGSDLDETEAAKNSGRLSYRRLQRWAHMLGFGGHFSTKSRQYSTTLKALREARANWRRERHRTADHTDDTETTLIVGNFTYANTGWRTIGDALLANTAAAKAREHRRLLKDVVDEMPGNE
;
A
#
# COMPACT_ATOMS: atom_id res chain seq x y z
N MET A 1 17.53 11.06 -16.00
CA MET A 1 17.04 11.21 -14.61
C MET A 1 15.94 10.20 -14.37
N ILE A 2 16.02 9.41 -13.30
CA ILE A 2 14.96 8.47 -12.92
C ILE A 2 13.88 9.27 -12.17
N THR A 3 12.61 9.13 -12.55
CA THR A 3 11.48 9.80 -11.89
C THR A 3 11.09 9.08 -10.60
N GLU A 4 10.50 9.79 -9.63
CA GLU A 4 10.03 9.18 -8.37
C GLU A 4 9.00 8.07 -8.60
N THR A 5 8.15 8.22 -9.63
CA THR A 5 7.18 7.20 -10.06
C THR A 5 7.86 5.93 -10.58
N ALA A 6 8.97 6.08 -11.32
CA ALA A 6 9.75 4.94 -11.79
C ALA A 6 10.45 4.21 -10.63
N VAL A 7 10.98 4.94 -9.64
CA VAL A 7 11.56 4.34 -8.42
C VAL A 7 10.49 3.60 -7.61
N ALA A 8 9.32 4.20 -7.41
CA ALA A 8 8.22 3.58 -6.68
C ALA A 8 7.71 2.31 -7.38
N GLY A 9 7.55 2.35 -8.71
CA GLY A 9 7.18 1.18 -9.51
C GLY A 9 8.24 0.07 -9.45
N TYR A 10 9.51 0.44 -9.51
CA TYR A 10 10.62 -0.50 -9.33
C TYR A 10 10.56 -1.14 -7.93
N LEU A 11 10.42 -0.35 -6.86
CA LEU A 11 10.33 -0.86 -5.49
C LEU A 11 9.14 -1.81 -5.31
N ALA A 12 7.98 -1.46 -5.85
CA ALA A 12 6.79 -2.31 -5.82
C ALA A 12 7.02 -3.64 -6.55
N LYS A 13 7.65 -3.61 -7.73
CA LYS A 13 8.00 -4.81 -8.50
C LYS A 13 8.83 -5.80 -7.67
N TYR A 14 9.86 -5.32 -6.97
CA TYR A 14 10.72 -6.20 -6.17
C TYR A 14 10.10 -6.59 -4.83
N ALA A 15 9.27 -5.74 -4.24
CA ALA A 15 8.51 -6.08 -3.04
C ALA A 15 7.57 -7.28 -3.29
N THR A 16 6.81 -7.26 -4.40
CA THR A 16 5.90 -8.35 -4.76
C THR A 16 6.66 -9.59 -5.21
N LYS A 17 7.73 -9.43 -5.99
CA LYS A 17 8.56 -10.56 -6.44
C LYS A 17 9.26 -11.27 -5.28
N ALA A 18 9.64 -10.55 -4.22
CA ALA A 18 10.20 -11.14 -3.01
C ALA A 18 9.18 -11.97 -2.21
N ALA A 19 7.88 -11.64 -2.29
CA ALA A 19 6.83 -12.39 -1.63
C ALA A 19 6.58 -13.77 -2.28
N GLU A 20 6.80 -13.89 -3.59
CA GLU A 20 6.64 -15.14 -4.35
C GLU A 20 7.77 -16.17 -4.08
N ALA A 21 8.95 -15.71 -3.68
CA ALA A 21 10.17 -16.53 -3.63
C ALA A 21 10.26 -17.53 -2.45
N THR A 22 9.24 -17.62 -1.60
CA THR A 22 9.31 -18.50 -0.41
C THR A 22 8.99 -19.97 -0.72
N GLY A 23 8.46 -20.28 -1.91
CA GLY A 23 8.17 -21.65 -2.35
C GLY A 23 7.12 -22.41 -1.52
N HIS A 24 6.55 -21.75 -0.51
CA HIS A 24 5.53 -22.30 0.37
C HIS A 24 4.15 -21.89 -0.12
N SER A 25 3.35 -22.89 -0.50
CA SER A 25 1.93 -22.71 -0.81
C SER A 25 1.14 -23.74 -0.01
N SER A 26 0.27 -23.26 0.86
CA SER A 26 -0.65 -24.12 1.60
C SER A 26 -1.98 -23.39 1.82
N ALA A 27 -3.07 -24.16 1.86
CA ALA A 27 -4.32 -23.67 2.41
C ALA A 27 -4.20 -23.45 3.92
N ARG A 28 -5.19 -22.81 4.54
CA ARG A 28 -5.19 -22.59 6.00
C ARG A 28 -4.92 -23.91 6.75
N LEU A 29 -3.86 -23.89 7.56
CA LEU A 29 -3.40 -25.06 8.30
C LEU A 29 -4.32 -25.39 9.47
N THR A 30 -4.42 -26.68 9.79
CA THR A 30 -5.13 -27.25 10.94
C THR A 30 -4.18 -28.17 11.72
N ASN A 31 -4.58 -28.63 12.90
CA ASN A 31 -3.76 -29.58 13.68
C ASN A 31 -3.46 -30.88 12.91
N ALA A 32 -4.36 -31.30 12.01
CA ALA A 32 -4.16 -32.49 11.19
C ALA A 32 -3.19 -32.26 10.03
N THR A 33 -3.08 -31.03 9.51
CA THR A 33 -2.32 -30.74 8.28
C THR A 33 -0.97 -30.08 8.52
N VAL A 34 -0.75 -29.46 9.70
CA VAL A 34 0.47 -28.69 9.99
C VAL A 34 1.76 -29.51 9.82
N ASN A 35 1.77 -30.77 10.25
CA ASN A 35 2.98 -31.62 10.21
C ASN A 35 3.49 -31.88 8.79
N ARG A 36 2.61 -31.78 7.77
CA ARG A 36 3.01 -31.92 6.36
C ARG A 36 3.85 -30.74 5.88
N TYR A 37 3.67 -29.56 6.48
CA TYR A 37 4.29 -28.31 6.05
C TYR A 37 5.33 -27.77 7.03
N ALA A 38 5.31 -28.22 8.29
CA ALA A 38 6.28 -27.88 9.33
C ALA A 38 7.60 -28.66 9.18
N THR A 39 8.21 -28.62 8.00
CA THR A 39 9.44 -29.35 7.68
C THR A 39 10.68 -28.68 8.29
N PRO A 40 11.40 -29.33 9.24
CA PRO A 40 12.51 -28.69 9.98
C PRO A 40 13.70 -28.26 9.10
N HIS A 41 13.93 -28.96 7.99
CA HIS A 41 15.07 -28.73 7.11
C HIS A 41 14.90 -27.47 6.24
N THR A 42 13.66 -27.05 5.99
CA THR A 42 13.36 -25.85 5.17
C THR A 42 13.14 -24.62 6.05
N HIS A 43 13.58 -23.44 5.60
CA HIS A 43 13.31 -22.20 6.33
C HIS A 43 11.80 -21.93 6.48
N ALA A 44 11.03 -22.09 5.40
CA ALA A 44 9.58 -21.94 5.41
C ALA A 44 8.90 -22.91 6.40
N GLY A 45 9.30 -24.17 6.43
CA GLY A 45 8.77 -25.14 7.39
C GLY A 45 9.08 -24.80 8.85
N ARG A 46 10.29 -24.26 9.13
CA ARG A 46 10.61 -23.72 10.47
C ARG A 46 9.76 -22.50 10.84
N LEU A 47 9.43 -21.64 9.88
CA LEU A 47 8.51 -20.51 10.10
C LEU A 47 7.09 -21.01 10.40
N VAL A 48 6.59 -22.00 9.66
CA VAL A 48 5.29 -22.63 9.92
C VAL A 48 5.25 -23.22 11.32
N ASP A 49 6.26 -24.01 11.69
CA ASP A 49 6.39 -24.62 13.03
C ASP A 49 6.41 -23.55 14.14
N ALA A 50 7.25 -22.52 13.98
CA ALA A 50 7.34 -21.42 14.94
C ALA A 50 6.01 -20.69 15.10
N CYS A 51 5.33 -20.36 14.00
CA CYS A 51 4.02 -19.72 14.03
C CYS A 51 2.96 -20.60 14.71
N TRP A 52 3.02 -21.92 14.47
CA TRP A 52 2.09 -22.88 15.06
C TRP A 52 2.31 -23.04 16.57
N ARG A 53 3.58 -23.07 17.00
CA ARG A 53 3.97 -23.19 18.41
C ARG A 53 3.67 -21.92 19.20
N LEU A 54 4.05 -20.75 18.69
CA LEU A 54 3.86 -19.45 19.34
C LEU A 54 2.41 -18.99 19.36
N GLY A 55 1.57 -19.48 18.44
CA GLY A 55 0.15 -19.13 18.40
C GLY A 55 -0.76 -20.00 19.26
N ARG A 56 -0.22 -20.99 19.99
CA ARG A 56 -1.04 -21.83 20.88
C ARG A 56 -1.55 -21.00 22.06
N PRO A 57 -2.80 -21.24 22.51
CA PRO A 57 -3.27 -20.65 23.77
C PRO A 57 -2.31 -21.02 24.91
N GLY A 58 -1.78 -20.02 25.63
CA GLY A 58 -0.86 -20.23 26.75
C GLY A 58 0.62 -20.39 26.37
N SER A 59 1.02 -20.19 25.11
CA SER A 59 2.44 -20.18 24.71
C SER A 59 3.10 -18.80 24.84
N ASP A 60 2.52 -17.90 25.63
CA ASP A 60 3.16 -16.63 25.97
C ASP A 60 4.45 -16.95 26.75
N LEU A 61 5.58 -16.40 26.30
CA LEU A 61 6.92 -16.81 26.74
C LEU A 61 7.25 -16.43 28.20
N ASP A 62 6.35 -15.76 28.90
CA ASP A 62 6.48 -15.33 30.30
C ASP A 62 5.07 -15.10 30.89
N GLU A 63 4.79 -15.61 32.10
CA GLU A 63 3.50 -15.39 32.79
C GLU A 63 3.25 -13.89 33.03
N THR A 64 4.31 -13.09 33.16
CA THR A 64 4.24 -11.64 33.31
C THR A 64 3.98 -10.91 31.98
N GLU A 65 4.47 -11.44 30.85
CA GLU A 65 4.20 -10.93 29.50
C GLU A 65 2.84 -11.41 28.97
N ALA A 66 2.33 -12.55 29.44
CA ALA A 66 0.99 -13.04 29.13
C ALA A 66 -0.09 -12.02 29.54
N ALA A 67 0.11 -11.33 30.68
CA ALA A 67 -0.74 -10.24 31.13
C ALA A 67 -0.63 -8.99 30.24
N LYS A 68 0.57 -8.70 29.69
CA LYS A 68 0.79 -7.60 28.72
C LYS A 68 0.22 -7.95 27.33
N ASN A 69 0.13 -9.23 27.00
CA ASN A 69 -0.48 -9.75 25.77
C ASN A 69 -2.02 -9.82 25.82
N SER A 70 -2.65 -8.96 26.63
CA SER A 70 -4.10 -8.82 26.79
C SER A 70 -4.80 -8.52 25.45
N GLY A 71 -5.39 -9.55 24.83
CA GLY A 71 -6.33 -9.49 23.70
C GLY A 71 -5.82 -8.97 22.34
N ARG A 72 -4.87 -8.02 22.32
CA ARG A 72 -4.34 -7.37 21.11
C ARG A 72 -2.94 -7.83 20.72
N LEU A 73 -2.14 -8.29 21.68
CA LEU A 73 -0.77 -8.80 21.47
C LEU A 73 -0.66 -10.33 21.53
N SER A 74 -1.79 -11.04 21.64
CA SER A 74 -1.77 -12.50 21.63
C SER A 74 -1.25 -13.02 20.29
N TYR A 75 -0.17 -13.80 20.34
CA TYR A 75 0.41 -14.48 19.18
C TYR A 75 -0.55 -15.50 18.53
N ARG A 76 -1.76 -15.69 19.05
CA ARG A 76 -2.84 -16.50 18.45
C ARG A 76 -3.10 -16.20 16.98
N ARG A 77 -2.84 -14.97 16.51
CA ARG A 77 -2.98 -14.63 15.08
C ARG A 77 -1.89 -15.28 14.21
N LEU A 78 -0.73 -15.64 14.76
CA LEU A 78 0.33 -16.37 14.04
C LEU A 78 -0.17 -17.73 13.57
N GLN A 79 -0.89 -18.47 14.42
CA GLN A 79 -1.44 -19.77 14.04
C GLN A 79 -2.47 -19.63 12.91
N ARG A 80 -3.31 -18.58 12.95
CA ARG A 80 -4.30 -18.28 11.89
C ARG A 80 -3.63 -18.04 10.53
N TRP A 81 -2.46 -17.41 10.52
CA TRP A 81 -1.73 -17.01 9.32
C TRP A 81 -0.50 -17.88 9.04
N ALA A 82 -0.36 -19.05 9.68
CA ALA A 82 0.81 -19.91 9.51
C ALA A 82 1.00 -20.39 8.06
N HIS A 83 -0.10 -20.58 7.32
CA HIS A 83 -0.10 -20.87 5.87
C HIS A 83 0.47 -19.73 5.01
N MET A 84 0.55 -18.52 5.57
CA MET A 84 1.22 -17.35 4.99
C MET A 84 2.50 -17.01 5.77
N LEU A 85 3.13 -18.01 6.40
CA LEU A 85 4.36 -17.86 7.19
C LEU A 85 4.23 -16.83 8.34
N GLY A 86 3.03 -16.72 8.91
CA GLY A 86 2.72 -15.78 10.00
C GLY A 86 2.29 -14.38 9.52
N PHE A 87 2.29 -14.13 8.21
CA PHE A 87 1.96 -12.85 7.62
C PHE A 87 0.45 -12.71 7.34
N GLY A 88 -0.22 -11.82 8.07
CA GLY A 88 -1.67 -11.58 7.95
C GLY A 88 -2.08 -10.47 6.98
N GLY A 89 -1.24 -10.08 6.02
CA GLY A 89 -1.60 -9.13 4.95
C GLY A 89 -1.02 -7.71 5.05
N HIS A 90 -0.12 -7.42 5.99
CA HIS A 90 0.51 -6.09 6.10
C HIS A 90 2.00 -6.14 5.73
N PHE A 91 2.35 -5.80 4.49
CA PHE A 91 3.73 -5.86 3.97
C PHE A 91 4.71 -4.95 4.74
N SER A 92 4.16 -3.90 5.36
CA SER A 92 4.85 -3.14 6.40
C SER A 92 4.11 -3.27 7.72
N THR A 93 4.78 -3.70 8.78
CA THR A 93 4.30 -3.52 10.14
C THR A 93 4.62 -2.08 10.59
N LYS A 94 3.59 -1.26 10.83
CA LYS A 94 3.78 0.00 11.54
C LYS A 94 3.76 -0.28 13.03
N SER A 95 4.92 -0.32 13.67
CA SER A 95 4.96 -0.22 15.12
C SER A 95 4.77 1.24 15.52
N ARG A 96 4.00 1.50 16.57
CA ARG A 96 3.82 2.88 17.08
C ARG A 96 5.13 3.47 17.62
N GLN A 97 6.05 2.61 18.06
CA GLN A 97 7.30 2.99 18.72
C GLN A 97 8.47 3.17 17.74
N TYR A 98 8.49 2.43 16.62
CA TYR A 98 9.62 2.43 15.68
C TYR A 98 9.26 2.87 14.26
N SER A 99 7.98 3.10 13.93
CA SER A 99 7.56 3.54 12.60
C SER A 99 6.97 4.94 12.61
N THR A 100 7.37 5.77 11.64
CA THR A 100 6.77 7.10 11.42
C THR A 100 5.43 6.98 10.69
N THR A 101 4.57 7.98 10.84
CA THR A 101 3.28 7.95 10.13
C THR A 101 3.47 8.35 8.66
N LEU A 102 2.67 7.76 7.76
CA LEU A 102 2.65 8.18 6.35
C LEU A 102 2.25 9.66 6.21
N LYS A 103 1.48 10.20 7.16
CA LYS A 103 1.14 11.63 7.22
C LYS A 103 2.40 12.46 7.45
N ALA A 104 3.19 12.14 8.48
CA ALA A 104 4.46 12.82 8.74
C ALA A 104 5.43 12.74 7.55
N LEU A 105 5.51 11.58 6.88
CA LEU A 105 6.33 11.44 5.67
C LEU A 105 5.81 12.28 4.49
N ARG A 106 4.48 12.40 4.31
CA ARG A 106 3.90 13.25 3.26
C ARG A 106 4.13 14.73 3.56
N GLU A 107 3.98 15.15 4.81
CA GLU A 107 4.26 16.53 5.26
C GLU A 107 5.74 16.86 5.06
N ALA A 108 6.66 15.98 5.47
CA ALA A 108 8.10 16.18 5.24
C ALA A 108 8.44 16.35 3.76
N ARG A 109 7.86 15.53 2.87
CA ARG A 109 8.05 15.68 1.41
C ARG A 109 7.43 16.96 0.86
N ALA A 110 6.26 17.36 1.34
CA ALA A 110 5.63 18.62 0.94
C ALA A 110 6.47 19.83 1.37
N ASN A 111 7.01 19.82 2.59
CA ASN A 111 7.90 20.86 3.10
C ASN A 111 9.20 20.92 2.27
N TRP A 112 9.82 19.77 2.01
CA TRP A 112 11.03 19.70 1.18
C TRP A 112 10.80 20.24 -0.23
N ARG A 113 9.68 19.89 -0.87
CA ARG A 113 9.31 20.44 -2.20
C ARG A 113 9.09 21.96 -2.13
N ARG A 114 8.39 22.46 -1.11
CA ARG A 114 8.18 23.91 -0.93
C ARG A 114 9.50 24.64 -0.76
N GLU A 115 10.42 24.13 0.03
CA GLU A 115 11.74 24.73 0.25
C GLU A 115 12.59 24.73 -1.02
N ARG A 116 12.55 23.63 -1.78
CA ARG A 116 13.23 23.51 -3.07
C ARG A 116 12.64 24.44 -4.15
N HIS A 117 11.33 24.69 -4.10
CA HIS A 117 10.66 25.61 -5.04
C HIS A 117 10.84 27.09 -4.64
N ARG A 118 10.86 27.41 -3.33
CA ARG A 118 11.20 28.76 -2.83
C ARG A 118 12.58 29.20 -3.30
N THR A 119 13.55 28.29 -3.27
CA THR A 119 14.92 28.55 -3.74
C THR A 119 15.06 28.62 -5.26
N ALA A 120 14.04 28.23 -6.02
CA ALA A 120 14.10 28.15 -7.49
C ALA A 120 13.42 29.32 -8.21
N ASP A 121 12.54 30.12 -7.58
CA ASP A 121 11.82 31.16 -8.34
C ASP A 121 11.35 32.43 -7.60
N HIS A 122 11.53 32.63 -6.28
CA HIS A 122 11.02 33.86 -5.64
C HIS A 122 11.97 34.46 -4.59
N THR A 123 12.74 35.46 -5.01
CA THR A 123 13.27 36.52 -4.15
C THR A 123 12.22 37.63 -4.03
N ASP A 124 11.77 37.95 -2.81
CA ASP A 124 10.74 38.93 -2.41
C ASP A 124 9.30 38.66 -2.91
N ASP A 125 8.21 38.93 -2.19
CA ASP A 125 7.96 39.96 -1.18
C ASP A 125 6.83 39.49 -0.22
N THR A 126 6.85 39.97 1.03
CA THR A 126 5.78 39.91 2.06
C THR A 126 4.57 38.97 1.86
N GLU A 127 4.48 37.89 2.67
CA GLU A 127 3.32 36.97 2.76
C GLU A 127 2.01 37.70 3.17
N THR A 128 1.34 38.35 2.22
CA THR A 128 -0.02 38.86 2.41
C THR A 128 -1.00 37.76 2.03
N THR A 129 -1.64 37.16 3.04
CA THR A 129 -2.70 36.16 2.81
C THR A 129 -3.97 36.87 2.33
N LEU A 130 -4.27 36.77 1.03
CA LEU A 130 -5.54 37.26 0.46
C LEU A 130 -6.69 36.34 0.87
N ILE A 131 -7.55 36.79 1.79
CA ILE A 131 -8.79 36.09 2.15
C ILE A 131 -9.89 36.52 1.18
N VAL A 132 -10.23 35.65 0.22
CA VAL A 132 -11.37 35.85 -0.69
C VAL A 132 -12.65 35.41 0.03
N GLY A 133 -13.41 36.36 0.57
CA GLY A 133 -14.56 36.11 1.45
C GLY A 133 -15.90 35.80 0.76
N ASN A 134 -16.02 36.05 -0.55
CA ASN A 134 -17.27 35.80 -1.27
C ASN A 134 -17.00 35.37 -2.71
N PHE A 135 -17.49 34.18 -3.08
CA PHE A 135 -17.46 33.69 -4.46
C PHE A 135 -18.82 33.90 -5.08
N THR A 136 -18.89 34.68 -6.16
CA THR A 136 -20.06 34.77 -7.02
C THR A 136 -19.79 34.03 -8.31
N TYR A 137 -20.83 33.38 -8.84
CA TYR A 137 -20.74 32.71 -10.12
C TYR A 137 -20.44 33.73 -11.23
N ALA A 138 -19.28 33.61 -11.87
CA ALA A 138 -18.85 34.54 -12.92
C ALA A 138 -19.43 34.15 -14.29
N ASN A 139 -19.19 32.92 -14.74
CA ASN A 139 -19.73 32.32 -15.96
C ASN A 139 -19.32 30.85 -16.06
N THR A 140 -19.86 30.15 -17.05
CA THR A 140 -19.37 28.84 -17.52
C THR A 140 -19.04 28.94 -18.99
N GLY A 141 -17.90 28.38 -19.38
CA GLY A 141 -17.42 28.41 -20.75
C GLY A 141 -15.90 28.36 -20.84
N TRP A 142 -15.40 28.43 -22.06
CA TRP A 142 -13.98 28.45 -22.36
C TRP A 142 -13.52 29.89 -22.58
N ARG A 143 -12.40 30.27 -21.96
CA ARG A 143 -11.87 31.64 -22.07
C ARG A 143 -11.40 31.94 -23.50
N THR A 144 -10.96 30.92 -24.21
CA THR A 144 -10.50 31.01 -25.61
C THR A 144 -11.03 29.86 -26.45
N ILE A 145 -10.97 30.03 -27.78
CA ILE A 145 -11.27 28.96 -28.74
C ILE A 145 -10.30 27.77 -28.57
N GLY A 146 -9.04 28.05 -28.19
CA GLY A 146 -8.04 27.02 -27.92
C GLY A 146 -8.43 26.13 -26.73
N ASP A 147 -8.91 26.72 -25.64
CA ASP A 147 -9.39 25.97 -24.47
C ASP A 147 -10.59 25.09 -24.82
N ALA A 148 -11.51 25.60 -25.64
CA ALA A 148 -12.65 24.83 -26.14
C ALA A 148 -12.20 23.63 -26.98
N LEU A 149 -11.20 23.82 -27.84
CA LEU A 149 -10.64 22.75 -28.66
C LEU A 149 -9.94 21.70 -27.80
N LEU A 150 -9.15 22.11 -26.80
CA LEU A 150 -8.50 21.19 -25.87
C LEU A 150 -9.52 20.38 -25.07
N ALA A 151 -10.57 21.01 -24.57
CA ALA A 151 -11.63 20.31 -23.85
C ALA A 151 -12.38 19.31 -24.73
N ASN A 152 -12.73 19.71 -25.96
CA ASN A 152 -13.42 18.84 -26.92
C ASN A 152 -12.55 17.64 -27.33
N THR A 153 -11.26 17.87 -27.58
CA THR A 153 -10.31 16.79 -27.91
C THR A 153 -10.09 15.84 -26.73
N ALA A 154 -9.98 16.35 -25.50
CA ALA A 154 -9.90 15.52 -24.30
C ALA A 154 -11.17 14.69 -24.09
N ALA A 155 -12.35 15.28 -24.29
CA ALA A 155 -13.63 14.58 -24.19
C ALA A 155 -13.78 13.49 -25.26
N ALA A 156 -13.33 13.74 -26.51
CA ALA A 156 -13.31 12.75 -27.57
C ALA A 156 -12.42 11.55 -27.20
N LYS A 157 -11.18 11.81 -26.76
CA LYS A 157 -10.25 10.76 -26.31
C LYS A 157 -10.80 9.92 -25.17
N ALA A 158 -11.49 10.55 -24.21
CA ALA A 158 -12.10 9.83 -23.10
C ALA A 158 -13.24 8.89 -23.54
N ARG A 159 -14.03 9.28 -24.55
CA ARG A 159 -15.07 8.42 -25.14
C ARG A 159 -14.46 7.25 -25.91
N GLU A 160 -13.43 7.52 -26.71
CA GLU A 160 -12.69 6.47 -27.43
C GLU A 160 -12.10 5.44 -26.48
N HIS A 161 -11.40 5.90 -25.43
CA HIS A 161 -10.84 5.01 -24.41
C HIS A 161 -11.91 4.14 -23.75
N ARG A 162 -13.07 4.71 -23.42
CA ARG A 162 -14.19 3.94 -22.86
C ARG A 162 -14.74 2.89 -23.83
N ARG A 163 -14.81 3.23 -25.13
CA ARG A 163 -15.24 2.29 -26.18
C ARG A 163 -14.26 1.14 -26.33
N LEU A 164 -12.97 1.44 -26.45
CA LEU A 164 -11.90 0.43 -26.53
C LEU A 164 -11.91 -0.49 -25.30
N LEU A 165 -12.08 0.06 -24.10
CA LEU A 165 -12.20 -0.77 -22.90
C LEU A 165 -13.42 -1.70 -22.93
N LYS A 166 -14.55 -1.25 -23.49
CA LYS A 166 -15.74 -2.08 -23.63
C LYS A 166 -15.51 -3.20 -24.66
N ASP A 167 -14.96 -2.85 -25.82
CA ASP A 167 -14.66 -3.82 -26.88
C ASP A 167 -13.66 -4.89 -26.38
N VAL A 168 -12.64 -4.49 -25.60
CA VAL A 168 -11.69 -5.43 -24.96
C VAL A 168 -12.37 -6.34 -23.92
N VAL A 169 -13.34 -5.82 -23.16
CA VAL A 169 -14.11 -6.64 -22.20
C VAL A 169 -15.02 -7.63 -22.92
N ASP A 170 -15.64 -7.23 -24.02
CA ASP A 170 -16.51 -8.09 -24.83
C ASP A 170 -15.70 -9.17 -25.61
N GLU A 171 -14.43 -8.88 -25.95
CA GLU A 171 -13.50 -9.82 -26.61
C GLU A 171 -12.78 -10.78 -25.64
N MET A 172 -12.88 -10.60 -24.32
CA MET A 172 -12.32 -11.55 -23.36
C MET A 172 -13.23 -12.80 -23.28
N PRO A 173 -12.78 -13.98 -23.77
CA PRO A 173 -13.60 -15.19 -23.71
C PRO A 173 -13.92 -15.52 -22.25
N GLY A 174 -15.19 -15.83 -22.00
CA GLY A 174 -15.64 -16.37 -20.71
C GLY A 174 -14.78 -17.59 -20.37
N ASN A 175 -14.03 -17.47 -19.28
CA ASN A 175 -13.22 -18.55 -18.73
C ASN A 175 -14.15 -19.64 -18.20
N GLU A 176 -14.43 -20.65 -19.02
CA GLU A 176 -14.92 -21.98 -18.59
C GLU A 176 -13.86 -22.71 -17.75
#